data_AF-A0A2N5ZF43-F1
#
_entry.id   AF-A0A2N5ZF43-F1
#
_cell.length_a   1.000
_cell.length_b   1.000
_cell.length_c   1.000
_cell.angle_alpha   90.00
_cell.angle_beta   90.00
_cell.angle_gamma   90.00
#
_symmetry.space_group_name_H-M   'P 1'
#
loop_
_entity.id
_entity.type
_entity.pdbx_description
1 polymer ?
#
loop_
_entity_poly.entity_id
_entity_poly.type
_entity_poly.pdbx_seq_one_letter_code
_entity_poly.pdbx_strand_id
1 'polypeptide(L)' 'MFIRVMLLLAVAVFVAACANQKKDISIQSPDNQVVVEYELSPLGEPVYTVLFKKDTVIKPSKLGVELKNS' A
#
# COMPACT_ATOMS: atom_id res chain seq x y z
N MET A 1 -5.10 -38.14 -14.33
CA MET A 1 -6.00 -37.02 -13.99
C MET A 1 -5.51 -36.26 -12.76
N PHE A 2 -5.29 -36.92 -11.61
CA PHE A 2 -4.83 -36.29 -10.37
C PHE A 2 -3.50 -35.51 -10.46
N ILE A 3 -2.49 -36.03 -11.16
CA ILE A 3 -1.18 -35.35 -11.27
C ILE A 3 -1.25 -34.03 -12.03
N ARG A 4 -2.14 -33.92 -13.03
CA ARG A 4 -2.34 -32.67 -13.79
C ARG A 4 -3.09 -31.63 -12.96
N VAL A 5 -4.05 -32.07 -12.15
CA VAL A 5 -4.76 -31.20 -11.19
C VAL A 5 -3.80 -30.67 -10.13
N MET A 6 -2.92 -31.53 -9.60
CA MET A 6 -1.90 -31.14 -8.63
C MET A 6 -0.89 -30.14 -9.21
N LEU A 7 -0.45 -30.34 -10.46
CA LEU A 7 0.45 -29.42 -11.16
C LEU A 7 -0.21 -28.04 -11.38
N LEU A 8 -1.48 -28.01 -11.81
CA LEU A 8 -2.23 -26.77 -12.00
C LEU A 8 -2.42 -26.01 -10.68
N LEU A 9 -2.67 -26.74 -9.58
CA LEU A 9 -2.81 -26.14 -8.25
C LEU A 9 -1.49 -25.53 -7.77
N ALA A 10 -0.36 -26.21 -7.98
CA ALA A 10 0.96 -25.70 -7.62
C ALA A 10 1.33 -24.42 -8.39
N VAL A 11 1.01 -24.36 -9.68
CA VAL A 11 1.20 -23.14 -10.49
C VAL A 11 0.33 -22.00 -9.98
N ALA A 12 -0.95 -22.24 -9.67
CA ALA A 12 -1.84 -21.20 -9.14
C ALA A 12 -1.35 -20.60 -7.81
N VAL A 13 -0.83 -21.43 -6.91
CA VAL A 13 -0.25 -20.98 -5.63
C VAL A 13 0.99 -20.11 -5.84
N PHE A 14 1.84 -20.47 -6.81
CA PHE A 14 3.07 -19.71 -7.09
C PHE A 14 2.77 -18.32 -7.65
N VAL A 15 1.75 -18.19 -8.52
CA VAL A 15 1.35 -16.89 -9.10
C VAL A 15 0.70 -15.99 -8.05
N ALA A 16 -0.03 -16.55 -7.08
CA ALA A 16 -0.65 -15.79 -5.99
C ALA A 16 0.39 -15.23 -4.99
N ALA A 17 1.52 -15.90 -4.79
CA ALA A 17 2.58 -15.44 -3.89
C ALA A 17 3.27 -14.14 -4.37
N CYS A 18 3.20 -13.82 -5.67
CA CYS A 18 3.71 -12.58 -6.24
C CYS A 18 2.67 -11.45 -6.27
N ALA A 19 1.45 -11.67 -5.77
CA ALA A 19 0.41 -10.65 -5.78
C ALA A 19 0.78 -9.52 -4.79
N ASN A 20 1.22 -8.38 -5.35
CA ASN A 20 1.44 -7.08 -4.75
C ASN A 20 1.31 -7.04 -3.22
N GLN A 21 2.44 -7.19 -2.53
CA GLN A 21 2.54 -6.77 -1.15
C GLN A 21 2.40 -5.24 -1.14
N LYS A 22 1.20 -4.75 -0.81
CA LYS A 22 0.98 -3.33 -0.56
C LYS A 22 1.88 -2.95 0.60
N LYS A 23 2.97 -2.24 0.30
CA LYS A 23 3.93 -1.82 1.30
C LYS A 23 3.35 -0.60 2.00
N ASP A 24 2.53 -0.87 3.01
CA ASP A 24 2.01 0.18 3.87
C ASP A 24 3.20 0.75 4.66
N ILE A 25 3.55 2.00 4.38
CA ILE A 25 4.59 2.72 5.11
C ILE A 25 3.88 3.53 6.19
N SER A 26 4.16 3.25 7.45
CA SER A 26 3.59 4.00 8.58
C SER A 26 4.71 4.55 9.46
N ILE A 27 4.56 5.80 9.86
CA ILE A 27 5.42 6.44 10.85
C ILE A 27 4.57 6.96 12.01
N GLN A 28 5.09 6.85 13.23
CA GLN A 28 4.40 7.24 14.45
C GLN A 28 5.20 8.30 15.20
N SER A 29 4.51 9.23 15.85
CA SER A 29 5.15 10.16 16.78
C SER A 29 5.71 9.42 18.00
N PRO A 30 6.69 10.00 18.73
CA PRO A 30 7.29 9.35 19.90
C PRO A 30 6.31 8.96 21.00
N ASP A 31 5.18 9.67 21.10
CA ASP A 31 4.11 9.42 22.06
C ASP A 31 2.98 8.51 21.51
N ASN A 32 3.14 8.00 20.28
CA ASN A 32 2.18 7.17 19.56
C ASN A 32 0.79 7.82 19.36
N GLN A 33 0.67 9.13 19.51
CA GLN A 33 -0.60 9.83 19.34
C GLN A 33 -0.84 10.25 17.89
N VAL A 34 0.20 10.42 17.07
CA VAL A 34 0.10 10.78 15.66
C VAL A 34 0.62 9.64 14.81
N VAL A 35 -0.15 9.24 13.81
CA VAL A 35 0.24 8.25 12.81
C VAL A 35 0.12 8.88 11.43
N VAL A 36 1.17 8.76 10.62
CA VAL A 36 1.12 9.08 9.19
C VAL A 36 1.20 7.78 8.42
N GLU A 37 0.16 7.51 7.63
CA GLU A 37 0.09 6.36 6.73
C GLU A 37 0.39 6.86 5.32
N TYR A 38 1.26 6.14 4.62
CA TYR A 38 1.69 6.44 3.27
C TYR A 38 1.44 5.25 2.35
N GLU A 39 0.90 5.55 1.18
CA GLU A 39 0.64 4.59 0.11
C GLU A 39 0.85 5.21 -1.28
N LEU A 40 0.95 4.36 -2.30
CA LEU A 40 0.82 4.78 -3.69
C LEU A 40 -0.62 4.50 -4.15
N SER A 41 -1.22 5.47 -4.83
CA SER A 41 -2.50 5.26 -5.52
C SER A 41 -2.34 4.21 -6.63
N PRO A 42 -3.44 3.66 -7.17
CA PRO A 42 -3.37 2.76 -8.34
C PRO A 42 -2.68 3.38 -9.56
N LEU A 43 -2.61 4.71 -9.64
CA LEU A 43 -1.92 5.46 -10.68
C LEU A 43 -0.45 5.77 -10.33
N GLY A 44 0.03 5.30 -9.18
CA GLY A 44 1.38 5.55 -8.68
C GLY A 44 1.57 6.91 -8.01
N GLU A 45 0.49 7.66 -7.75
CA GLU A 45 0.58 8.95 -7.07
C GLU A 45 0.82 8.73 -5.57
N PRO A 46 1.81 9.38 -4.95
CA PRO A 46 2.00 9.33 -3.50
C PRO A 46 0.80 9.92 -2.76
N VAL A 47 0.26 9.19 -1.78
CA VAL A 47 -0.89 9.61 -0.95
C VAL A 47 -0.56 9.40 0.52
N TYR A 48 -0.95 10.36 1.37
CA TYR A 48 -0.81 10.24 2.82
C TYR A 48 -2.13 10.50 3.56
N THR A 49 -2.26 9.85 4.71
CA THR A 49 -3.34 10.03 5.69
C THR A 49 -2.72 10.30 7.04
N VAL A 50 -3.31 11.20 7.83
CA VAL A 50 -2.84 11.48 9.21
C VAL A 50 -3.94 11.18 10.21
N LEU A 51 -3.58 10.41 11.22
CA LEU A 51 -4.44 10.08 12.35
C LEU A 51 -3.88 10.73 13.62
N PHE A 52 -4.76 11.34 14.41
CA PHE A 52 -4.48 11.75 15.78
C PHE A 52 -5.35 10.91 16.71
N LYS A 53 -4.74 10.16 17.63
CA LYS A 53 -5.43 9.26 18.56
C LYS A 53 -6.42 8.31 17.86
N LYS A 54 -6.08 7.84 16.66
CA LYS A 54 -6.89 7.00 15.74
C LYS A 54 -8.00 7.74 14.97
N ASP A 55 -8.21 9.03 15.23
CA ASP A 55 -9.14 9.84 14.44
C ASP A 55 -8.44 10.43 13.22
N THR A 56 -9.05 10.31 12.04
CA THR A 56 -8.51 10.91 10.82
C THR A 56 -8.58 12.43 10.90
N VAL A 57 -7.41 13.08 11.00
CA VAL A 57 -7.28 14.54 11.02
C VAL A 57 -6.88 15.11 9.66
N ILE A 58 -6.16 14.33 8.85
CA ILE A 58 -5.92 14.63 7.43
C ILE A 58 -6.41 13.43 6.62
N LYS A 59 -7.41 13.68 5.78
CA LYS A 59 -7.94 12.71 4.82
C LYS A 59 -6.87 12.36 3.77
N PRO A 60 -7.01 11.23 3.06
CA PRO A 60 -6.10 10.84 1.98
C PRO A 60 -5.83 12.01 1.04
N SER A 61 -4.57 12.45 0.99
CA SER A 61 -4.13 13.65 0.27
C SER A 61 -2.91 13.34 -0.59
N LYS A 62 -2.88 13.86 -1.81
CA LYS A 62 -1.78 13.62 -2.76
C LYS A 62 -0.53 14.42 -2.37
N LEU A 63 0.64 13.81 -2.53
CA LEU A 63 1.94 14.47 -2.47
C LEU A 63 2.55 14.46 -3.86
N GLY A 64 2.99 15.62 -4.32
CA GLY A 64 3.61 15.76 -5.63
C GLY A 64 3.99 17.20 -5.90
N VAL A 65 4.82 17.38 -6.92
CA VAL A 65 5.20 18.68 -7.44
C VAL A 65 5.02 18.66 -8.95
N GLU A 66 4.53 19.76 -9.50
CA GLU A 66 4.51 19.97 -10.94
C GLU A 66 5.75 20.75 -11.34
N LEU A 67 6.57 20.17 -12.22
CA LEU A 67 7.74 20.86 -12.74
C LEU A 67 7.37 21.55 -14.05
N LYS A 68 7.77 22.82 -14.19
CA LYS A 68 7.61 23.53 -15.45
C LYS A 68 8.49 22.86 -16.51
N ASN A 69 7.86 22.31 -17.55
CA ASN A 69 8.46 21.60 -18.70
C ASN A 69 8.83 20.12 -18.48
N SER A 70 8.03 19.36 -17.73
CA SER A 70 8.04 17.89 -17.84
C SER A 70 7.36 17.41 -19.11
#